data_AF-A0A497PP44-F1
#
_entry.id   AF-A0A497PP44-F1
#
_cell.length_a   1.000
_cell.length_b   1.000
_cell.length_c   1.000
_cell.angle_alpha   90.00
_cell.angle_beta   90.00
_cell.angle_gamma   90.00
#
_symmetry.space_group_name_H-M   'P 1'
#
loop_
_entity.id
_entity.type
_entity.pdbx_description
1 polymer ?
#
loop_
_entity_poly.entity_id
_entity_poly.type
_entity_poly.pdbx_seq_one_letter_code
_entity_poly.pdbx_strand_id
1 'polypeptide(L)'
;MGDKMNMKKVVGDLLFFAIILLLLSRFLTIFTGMAYPLSVVSSSSMTPVLNKGDIVPWIPCSVEDVREGDIVVYKSVYGNLIIHRVVETRNGKFITKGDANNYTDQQGPHVPEALVGKNNLLGKAIMVGDKALKIPLLGYFWIFTRDVVGKMASPITWGRPQSAAHYIIFIPFIFSVSLFLLLLTFWMSNGKNTQERLREMIFGAEKLSMKKTFMYIMAMFLPFLLLTSFFSYDHISLEGNGEKLAGGIPVFNPSVLPVKGIVFVEGNKNLTVERKIFSIESGESIKIGFEGNKKEGEIYLYSSPYWRILPDSIIKIFYESNPRLCVFLSAMLSALLMALITLFLLIIISFMVDKIILINAHLSFLFLFVTPAFHPFYKITHHVKNKINIMRNDIKNMMIWVERVNKKTIFAPLATLFFIPLLFDGIGNLILTAILSSIAVSFFAYIIGCRFKNEMALASLISSSLIVIIFVSRMASFATDGIPFIIIEYASISIIIMMLLFFIQFPIMLMISSFLHYIRELVNPCALTEVCDL
;
A
#
# COMPACT_ATOMS: atom_id res chain seq x y z
N MET A 1 -7.51 32.54 -43.77
CA MET A 1 -6.24 31.96 -43.30
C MET A 1 -6.60 30.71 -42.51
N GLY A 2 -6.32 29.53 -43.07
CA GLY A 2 -6.75 28.26 -42.50
C GLY A 2 -6.18 28.06 -41.10
N ASP A 3 -7.06 27.84 -40.13
CA ASP A 3 -6.69 27.49 -38.77
C ASP A 3 -5.89 26.19 -38.86
N LYS A 4 -4.57 26.26 -38.68
CA LYS A 4 -3.70 25.10 -38.77
C LYS A 4 -4.11 24.16 -37.63
N MET A 5 -4.93 23.16 -37.96
CA MET A 5 -5.31 22.06 -37.08
C MET A 5 -4.08 21.65 -36.29
N ASN A 6 -4.14 21.83 -34.97
CA ASN A 6 -3.02 21.53 -34.10
C ASN A 6 -2.83 20.02 -34.12
N MET A 7 -1.97 19.54 -35.02
CA MET A 7 -1.78 18.13 -35.36
C MET A 7 -1.50 17.28 -34.11
N LYS A 8 -0.89 17.87 -33.09
CA LYS A 8 -0.64 17.24 -31.79
C LYS A 8 -1.93 16.92 -31.02
N LYS A 9 -2.94 17.80 -31.06
CA LYS A 9 -4.26 17.54 -30.44
C LYS A 9 -5.02 16.47 -31.19
N VAL A 10 -5.05 16.54 -32.52
CA VAL A 10 -5.75 15.57 -33.37
C VAL A 10 -5.17 14.16 -33.21
N VAL A 11 -3.84 14.05 -33.19
CA VAL A 11 -3.15 12.77 -32.91
C VAL A 11 -3.43 12.27 -31.49
N GLY A 12 -3.47 13.18 -30.50
CA GLY A 12 -3.82 12.84 -29.12
C GLY A 12 -5.25 12.32 -28.99
N ASP A 13 -6.22 12.98 -29.62
CA ASP A 13 -7.64 12.60 -29.61
C ASP A 13 -7.84 11.25 -30.32
N LEU A 14 -7.17 11.02 -31.46
CA LEU A 14 -7.19 9.74 -32.17
C LEU A 14 -6.62 8.59 -31.33
N LEU A 15 -5.50 8.82 -30.64
CA LEU A 15 -4.89 7.84 -29.72
C LEU A 15 -5.84 7.53 -28.55
N PHE A 16 -6.46 8.55 -27.98
CA PHE A 16 -7.41 8.39 -26.88
C PHE A 16 -8.63 7.57 -27.29
N PHE A 17 -9.25 7.89 -28.44
CA PHE A 17 -10.36 7.10 -28.99
C PHE A 17 -9.96 5.67 -29.30
N ALA A 18 -8.77 5.44 -29.87
CA ALA A 18 -8.26 4.10 -30.14
C ALA A 18 -8.09 3.26 -28.85
N ILE A 19 -7.58 3.86 -27.77
CA ILE A 19 -7.45 3.19 -26.46
C ILE A 19 -8.83 2.83 -25.90
N ILE A 20 -9.79 3.75 -25.94
CA ILE A 20 -11.17 3.47 -25.48
C ILE A 20 -11.78 2.31 -26.28
N LEU A 21 -11.61 2.31 -27.60
CA LEU A 21 -12.14 1.25 -28.46
C LEU A 21 -11.48 -0.11 -28.15
N LEU A 22 -10.17 -0.13 -27.88
CA LEU A 22 -9.45 -1.32 -27.45
C LEU A 22 -9.98 -1.84 -26.10
N LEU A 23 -10.20 -0.98 -25.11
CA LEU A 23 -10.77 -1.36 -23.82
C LEU A 23 -12.20 -1.90 -23.95
N LEU A 24 -13.04 -1.25 -24.76
CA LEU A 24 -14.41 -1.67 -25.00
C LEU A 24 -14.48 -3.01 -25.73
N SER A 25 -13.65 -3.22 -26.75
CA SER A 25 -13.55 -4.50 -27.47
C SER A 25 -13.11 -5.63 -26.54
N ARG A 26 -12.16 -5.37 -25.62
CA ARG A 26 -11.74 -6.35 -24.61
C ARG A 26 -12.88 -6.70 -23.66
N PHE A 27 -13.64 -5.70 -23.20
CA PHE A 27 -14.80 -5.91 -22.35
C PHE A 27 -15.88 -6.76 -23.05
N LEU A 28 -16.17 -6.47 -24.32
CA LEU A 28 -17.10 -7.25 -25.15
C LEU A 28 -16.67 -8.72 -25.31
N THR A 29 -15.37 -9.01 -25.46
CA THR A 29 -14.90 -10.41 -25.56
C THR A 29 -15.12 -11.23 -24.28
N ILE A 30 -15.15 -10.60 -23.11
CA ILE A 30 -15.46 -11.29 -21.85
C ILE A 30 -16.93 -11.74 -21.85
N PHE A 31 -17.84 -10.94 -22.38
CA PHE A 31 -19.28 -11.28 -22.46
C PHE A 31 -19.59 -12.31 -23.54
N THR A 32 -18.88 -12.28 -24.66
CA THR A 32 -19.12 -13.21 -25.79
C THR A 32 -18.35 -14.51 -25.69
N GLY A 33 -17.38 -14.62 -24.76
CA GLY A 33 -16.50 -15.77 -24.62
C GLY A 33 -15.52 -15.96 -25.78
N MET A 34 -15.46 -15.00 -26.72
CA MET A 34 -14.54 -15.06 -27.85
C MET A 34 -13.11 -14.76 -27.42
N ALA A 35 -12.15 -15.46 -28.02
CA ALA A 35 -10.73 -15.19 -27.78
C ALA A 35 -10.36 -13.79 -28.30
N TYR A 36 -9.71 -12.99 -27.45
CA TYR A 36 -9.29 -11.64 -27.82
C TYR A 36 -8.09 -11.71 -28.78
N PRO A 37 -8.12 -11.01 -29.93
CA PRO A 37 -7.14 -11.11 -31.03
C PRO A 37 -5.77 -10.48 -30.73
N LEU A 38 -5.36 -10.43 -29.46
CA LEU A 38 -4.08 -9.93 -28.99
C LEU A 38 -3.53 -10.91 -27.95
N SER A 39 -2.37 -11.50 -28.25
CA SER A 39 -1.68 -12.46 -27.40
C SER A 39 -0.37 -11.86 -26.88
N VAL A 40 -0.05 -12.11 -25.61
CA VAL A 40 1.22 -11.70 -25.00
C VAL A 40 2.16 -12.90 -24.98
N VAL A 41 3.35 -12.73 -25.56
CA VAL A 41 4.37 -13.79 -25.62
C VAL A 41 5.00 -13.94 -24.24
N SER A 42 4.77 -15.08 -23.59
CA SER A 42 5.19 -15.35 -22.20
C SER A 42 6.49 -16.14 -22.10
N SER A 43 6.92 -16.81 -23.17
CA SER A 43 8.09 -17.70 -23.22
C SER A 43 9.14 -17.20 -24.24
N SER A 44 10.28 -17.87 -24.27
CA SER A 44 11.33 -17.70 -25.28
C SER A 44 11.28 -18.77 -26.37
N SER A 45 10.17 -19.49 -26.57
CA SER A 45 10.12 -20.57 -27.57
C SER A 45 10.17 -20.07 -29.02
N MET A 46 9.86 -18.79 -29.24
CA MET A 46 9.83 -18.16 -30.56
C MET A 46 11.01 -17.20 -30.81
N THR A 47 12.03 -17.17 -29.94
CA THR A 47 13.23 -16.35 -30.19
C THR A 47 14.00 -16.88 -31.41
N PRO A 48 14.53 -16.00 -32.29
CA PRO A 48 14.58 -14.54 -32.19
C PRO A 48 13.39 -13.80 -32.81
N VAL A 49 12.43 -14.50 -33.43
CA VAL A 49 11.33 -13.88 -34.18
C VAL A 49 10.36 -13.15 -33.25
N LEU A 50 9.94 -13.80 -32.15
CA LEU A 50 9.16 -13.21 -31.08
C LEU A 50 9.91 -13.36 -29.75
N ASN A 51 10.01 -12.27 -29.01
CA ASN A 51 10.64 -12.24 -27.70
C ASN A 51 9.58 -12.24 -26.61
N LYS A 52 9.96 -12.74 -25.43
CA LYS A 52 9.14 -12.60 -24.22
C LYS A 52 8.79 -11.12 -24.02
N GLY A 53 7.51 -10.83 -23.75
CA GLY A 53 7.00 -9.47 -23.58
C GLY A 53 6.56 -8.78 -24.87
N ASP A 54 6.64 -9.43 -26.03
CA ASP A 54 6.01 -8.93 -27.26
C ASP A 54 4.48 -9.12 -27.18
N ILE A 55 3.71 -8.11 -27.63
CA ILE A 55 2.28 -8.25 -27.91
C ILE A 55 2.10 -8.53 -29.39
N VAL A 56 1.42 -9.63 -29.72
CA VAL A 56 1.22 -10.09 -31.09
C VAL A 56 -0.28 -10.06 -31.44
N PRO A 57 -0.70 -9.16 -32.34
CA PRO A 57 -2.03 -9.22 -32.92
C PRO A 57 -2.15 -10.41 -33.88
N TRP A 58 -3.30 -11.07 -33.83
CA TRP A 58 -3.62 -12.19 -34.70
C TRP A 58 -5.07 -12.08 -35.16
N ILE A 59 -5.38 -12.68 -36.30
CA ILE A 59 -6.72 -12.64 -36.90
C ILE A 59 -7.29 -14.06 -36.87
N PRO A 60 -8.55 -14.25 -36.45
CA PRO A 60 -9.22 -15.53 -36.58
C PRO A 60 -9.19 -16.02 -38.04
N CYS A 61 -8.78 -17.26 -38.25
CA CYS A 61 -8.67 -17.86 -39.59
C CYS A 61 -9.11 -19.31 -39.58
N SER A 62 -9.48 -19.84 -40.75
CA SER A 62 -9.77 -21.26 -40.89
C SER A 62 -8.50 -22.06 -41.19
N VAL A 63 -8.60 -23.39 -41.20
CA VAL A 63 -7.47 -24.29 -41.47
C VAL A 63 -6.99 -24.12 -42.92
N GLU A 64 -7.90 -23.78 -43.83
CA GLU A 64 -7.61 -23.60 -45.25
C GLU A 64 -6.77 -22.35 -45.54
N ASP A 65 -6.76 -21.37 -44.62
CA ASP A 65 -6.04 -20.11 -44.74
C ASP A 65 -4.57 -20.19 -44.26
N VAL A 66 -4.20 -21.30 -43.61
CA VAL A 66 -2.89 -21.49 -42.97
C VAL A 66 -1.97 -22.28 -43.90
N ARG A 67 -0.73 -21.80 -44.04
CA ARG A 67 0.32 -22.41 -44.86
C ARG A 67 1.55 -22.75 -44.00
N GLU A 68 2.41 -23.61 -44.53
CA GLU A 68 3.72 -23.86 -43.94
C GLU A 68 4.53 -22.57 -43.85
N GLY A 69 5.18 -22.35 -42.72
CA GLY A 69 5.90 -21.12 -42.39
C GLY A 69 5.07 -20.07 -41.64
N ASP A 70 3.74 -20.20 -41.59
CA ASP A 70 2.88 -19.27 -40.86
C ASP A 70 3.00 -19.44 -39.34
N ILE A 71 2.82 -18.34 -38.60
CA ILE A 71 2.75 -18.37 -37.13
C ILE A 71 1.28 -18.39 -36.72
N VAL A 72 0.86 -19.46 -36.04
CA VAL A 72 -0.52 -19.68 -35.63
C VAL A 72 -0.67 -19.62 -34.12
N VAL A 73 -1.83 -19.16 -33.67
CA VAL A 73 -2.26 -19.17 -32.26
C VAL A 73 -3.29 -20.28 -32.10
N TYR A 74 -3.02 -21.22 -31.21
CA TYR A 74 -3.91 -22.36 -30.95
C TYR A 74 -3.98 -22.68 -29.45
N LYS A 75 -5.05 -23.39 -29.07
CA LYS A 75 -5.26 -23.85 -27.70
C LYS A 75 -4.61 -25.23 -27.50
N SER A 76 -3.67 -25.29 -26.56
CA SER A 76 -3.04 -26.53 -26.08
C SER A 76 -4.06 -27.47 -25.44
N VAL A 77 -3.72 -28.76 -25.41
CA VAL A 77 -4.45 -29.76 -24.61
C VAL A 77 -4.48 -29.38 -23.12
N TYR A 78 -3.46 -28.66 -22.64
CA TYR A 78 -3.37 -28.11 -21.29
C TYR A 78 -4.20 -26.83 -21.07
N GLY A 79 -4.95 -26.37 -22.09
CA GLY A 79 -5.79 -25.18 -22.03
C GLY A 79 -5.06 -23.86 -22.24
N ASN A 80 -3.73 -23.86 -22.30
CA ASN A 80 -2.91 -22.68 -22.57
C ASN A 80 -2.95 -22.27 -24.04
N LEU A 81 -2.78 -20.97 -24.33
CA LEU A 81 -2.60 -20.51 -25.72
C LEU A 81 -1.13 -20.62 -26.11
N ILE A 82 -0.87 -21.27 -27.25
CA ILE A 82 0.45 -21.43 -27.84
C ILE A 82 0.51 -20.63 -29.14
N ILE A 83 1.62 -19.95 -29.38
CA ILE A 83 1.91 -19.23 -30.62
C ILE A 83 3.19 -19.79 -31.24
N HIS A 84 3.09 -20.62 -32.28
CA HIS A 84 4.24 -21.31 -32.89
C HIS A 84 4.13 -21.34 -34.42
N ARG A 85 5.23 -21.69 -35.08
CA ARG A 85 5.29 -21.77 -36.54
C ARG A 85 4.83 -23.13 -37.04
N VAL A 86 4.03 -23.14 -38.10
CA VAL A 86 3.67 -24.36 -38.84
C VAL A 86 4.88 -24.84 -39.63
N VAL A 87 5.33 -26.05 -39.35
CA VAL A 87 6.47 -26.68 -40.05
C VAL A 87 6.04 -27.72 -41.07
N GLU A 88 4.87 -28.33 -40.90
CA GLU A 88 4.35 -29.33 -41.82
C GLU A 88 2.81 -29.39 -41.72
N THR A 89 2.14 -29.61 -42.85
CA THR A 89 0.69 -29.88 -42.90
C THR A 89 0.41 -31.34 -43.25
N ARG A 90 -0.33 -32.06 -42.40
CA ARG A 90 -0.78 -33.45 -42.63
C ARG A 90 -2.29 -33.58 -42.49
N ASN A 91 -2.97 -34.03 -43.53
CA ASN A 91 -4.41 -34.35 -43.52
C ASN A 91 -5.30 -33.20 -42.96
N GLY A 92 -5.02 -31.96 -43.34
CA GLY A 92 -5.76 -30.79 -42.85
C GLY A 92 -5.49 -30.48 -41.36
N LYS A 93 -4.36 -30.92 -40.83
CA LYS A 93 -3.86 -30.57 -39.49
C LYS A 93 -2.39 -30.15 -39.58
N PHE A 94 -1.94 -29.37 -38.61
CA PHE A 94 -0.61 -28.79 -38.58
C PHE A 94 0.27 -29.42 -37.52
N ILE A 95 1.53 -29.61 -37.88
CA ILE A 95 2.64 -29.82 -36.97
C ILE A 95 3.26 -28.45 -36.72
N THR A 96 3.38 -28.08 -35.46
CA THR A 96 3.86 -26.76 -35.04
C THR A 96 5.19 -26.89 -34.28
N LYS A 97 5.98 -25.84 -34.34
CA LYS A 97 7.28 -25.78 -33.67
C LYS A 97 7.60 -24.34 -33.28
N GLY A 98 8.07 -24.14 -32.06
CA GLY A 98 8.69 -22.87 -31.66
C GLY A 98 10.02 -22.66 -32.39
N ASP A 99 10.27 -21.46 -32.90
CA ASP A 99 11.47 -21.13 -33.67
C ASP A 99 12.78 -21.44 -32.91
N ALA A 100 12.77 -21.39 -31.58
CA ALA A 100 13.91 -21.71 -30.71
C ALA A 100 13.95 -23.17 -30.23
N ASN A 101 12.91 -23.96 -30.48
CA ASN A 101 12.79 -25.32 -29.95
C ASN A 101 13.58 -26.32 -30.82
N ASN A 102 14.11 -27.38 -30.21
CA ASN A 102 14.81 -28.44 -30.96
C ASN A 102 13.85 -29.50 -31.54
N TYR A 103 12.67 -29.65 -30.95
CA TYR A 103 11.65 -30.64 -31.31
C TYR A 103 10.35 -29.95 -31.69
N THR A 104 9.50 -30.62 -32.48
CA THR A 104 8.13 -30.16 -32.75
C THR A 104 7.26 -30.33 -31.51
N ASP A 105 6.18 -29.56 -31.40
CA ASP A 105 5.27 -29.62 -30.24
C ASP A 105 4.64 -31.02 -30.08
N GLN A 106 4.51 -31.77 -31.18
CA GLN A 106 3.99 -33.14 -31.26
C GLN A 106 5.05 -34.23 -30.95
N GLN A 107 6.32 -33.87 -30.75
CA GLN A 107 7.42 -34.81 -30.48
C GLN A 107 8.32 -34.35 -29.33
N GLY A 108 7.87 -33.37 -28.54
CA GLY A 108 8.64 -32.81 -27.44
C GLY A 108 8.84 -33.80 -26.27
N PRO A 109 9.74 -33.49 -25.33
CA PRO A 109 10.02 -34.31 -24.15
C PRO A 109 8.91 -34.27 -23.08
N HIS A 110 7.97 -33.33 -23.21
CA HIS A 110 6.73 -33.29 -22.42
C HIS A 110 5.62 -34.08 -23.12
N VAL A 111 4.44 -34.25 -22.50
CA VAL A 111 3.36 -35.00 -23.17
C VAL A 111 3.09 -34.37 -24.54
N PRO A 112 3.16 -35.14 -25.64
CA PRO A 112 3.02 -34.60 -26.98
C PRO A 112 1.71 -33.85 -27.15
N GLU A 113 1.76 -32.65 -27.73
CA GLU A 113 0.55 -31.95 -28.15
C GLU A 113 -0.14 -32.73 -29.27
N ALA A 114 -1.47 -32.62 -29.36
CA ALA A 114 -2.18 -33.13 -30.51
C ALA A 114 -1.84 -32.30 -31.77
N LEU A 115 -2.05 -32.88 -32.95
CA LEU A 115 -1.99 -32.13 -34.22
C LEU A 115 -3.01 -30.98 -34.18
N VAL A 116 -2.58 -29.79 -34.60
CA VAL A 116 -3.43 -28.58 -34.59
C VAL A 116 -4.43 -28.66 -35.74
N GLY A 117 -5.72 -28.61 -35.44
CA GLY A 117 -6.79 -28.64 -36.43
C GLY A 117 -7.91 -27.64 -36.10
N LYS A 118 -9.05 -27.79 -36.75
CA LYS A 118 -10.16 -26.83 -36.68
C LYS A 118 -10.65 -26.52 -35.25
N ASN A 119 -10.58 -27.48 -34.33
CA ASN A 119 -11.14 -27.33 -32.99
C ASN A 119 -10.22 -26.59 -32.01
N ASN A 120 -8.92 -26.50 -32.29
CA ASN A 120 -7.96 -25.84 -31.41
C ASN A 120 -7.24 -24.66 -32.06
N LEU A 121 -7.29 -24.50 -33.39
CA LEU A 121 -6.84 -23.29 -34.06
C LEU A 121 -7.74 -22.11 -33.67
N LEU A 122 -7.12 -21.01 -33.23
CA LEU A 122 -7.82 -19.75 -32.98
C LEU A 122 -7.61 -18.76 -34.11
N GLY A 123 -6.38 -18.67 -34.63
CA GLY A 123 -6.08 -17.80 -35.75
C GLY A 123 -4.60 -17.73 -36.10
N LYS A 124 -4.24 -16.78 -36.96
CA LYS A 124 -2.90 -16.58 -37.49
C LYS A 124 -2.37 -15.19 -37.15
N ALA A 125 -1.10 -15.11 -36.77
CA ALA A 125 -0.43 -13.84 -36.50
C ALA A 125 -0.35 -12.97 -37.76
N ILE A 126 -0.51 -11.66 -37.59
CA ILE A 126 -0.40 -10.72 -38.71
C ILE A 126 1.06 -10.61 -39.14
N MET A 127 1.35 -10.92 -40.40
CA MET A 127 2.70 -10.84 -40.98
C MET A 127 2.84 -9.57 -41.84
N VAL A 128 3.96 -8.86 -41.70
CA VAL A 128 4.35 -7.73 -42.54
C VAL A 128 5.66 -8.10 -43.23
N GLY A 129 5.56 -8.57 -44.49
CA GLY A 129 6.66 -9.28 -45.15
C GLY A 129 6.98 -10.58 -44.42
N ASP A 130 8.27 -10.86 -44.20
CA ASP A 130 8.73 -12.08 -43.50
C ASP A 130 8.70 -11.96 -41.97
N LYS A 131 8.22 -10.84 -41.41
CA LYS A 131 8.23 -10.57 -39.96
C LYS A 131 6.82 -10.47 -39.40
N ALA A 132 6.62 -11.07 -38.22
CA ALA A 132 5.38 -10.91 -37.48
C ALA A 132 5.23 -9.47 -36.96
N LEU A 133 4.06 -8.87 -37.14
CA LEU A 133 3.70 -7.62 -36.50
C LEU A 133 3.70 -7.83 -34.98
N LYS A 134 4.46 -7.01 -34.28
CA LYS A 134 4.58 -7.10 -32.83
C LYS A 134 4.80 -5.73 -32.22
N ILE A 135 4.30 -5.58 -31.00
CA ILE A 135 4.55 -4.41 -30.18
C ILE A 135 5.53 -4.84 -29.08
N PRO A 136 6.81 -4.47 -29.18
CA PRO A 136 7.84 -4.95 -28.28
C PRO A 136 7.70 -4.34 -26.88
N LEU A 137 8.16 -5.08 -25.88
CA LEU A 137 8.25 -4.68 -24.46
C LEU A 137 6.93 -4.39 -23.73
N LEU A 138 5.86 -3.99 -24.42
CA LEU A 138 4.57 -3.62 -23.82
C LEU A 138 3.89 -4.80 -23.12
N GLY A 139 4.15 -6.03 -23.56
CA GLY A 139 3.65 -7.24 -22.92
C GLY A 139 4.28 -7.52 -21.56
N TYR A 140 5.44 -6.95 -21.23
CA TYR A 140 6.03 -7.09 -19.88
C TYR A 140 5.14 -6.46 -18.81
N PHE A 141 4.44 -5.37 -19.12
CA PHE A 141 3.47 -4.79 -18.20
C PHE A 141 2.35 -5.79 -17.88
N TRP A 142 1.82 -6.47 -18.90
CA TRP A 142 0.78 -7.49 -18.71
C TRP A 142 1.28 -8.74 -17.98
N ILE A 143 2.49 -9.20 -18.30
CA ILE A 143 3.13 -10.33 -17.58
C ILE A 143 3.33 -9.95 -16.12
N PHE A 144 3.82 -8.73 -15.85
CA PHE A 144 3.98 -8.22 -14.50
C PHE A 144 2.66 -8.14 -13.74
N THR A 145 1.61 -7.55 -14.33
CA THR A 145 0.30 -7.46 -13.66
C THR A 145 -0.29 -8.83 -13.39
N ARG A 146 -0.23 -9.76 -14.36
CA ARG A 146 -0.69 -11.14 -14.18
C ARG A 146 0.10 -11.87 -13.10
N ASP A 147 1.43 -11.72 -13.08
CA ASP A 147 2.29 -12.39 -12.09
C ASP A 147 2.09 -11.79 -10.68
N VAL A 148 1.88 -10.48 -10.57
CA VAL A 148 1.52 -9.81 -9.31
C VAL A 148 0.15 -10.27 -8.83
N VAL A 149 -0.87 -10.25 -9.69
CA VAL A 149 -2.22 -10.71 -9.36
C VAL A 149 -2.23 -12.20 -9.02
N GLY A 150 -1.49 -13.03 -9.76
CA GLY A 150 -1.36 -14.47 -9.47
C GLY A 150 -0.67 -14.73 -8.13
N LYS A 151 0.36 -13.95 -7.79
CA LYS A 151 0.99 -14.00 -6.46
C LYS A 151 0.02 -13.54 -5.37
N MET A 152 -0.75 -12.47 -5.59
CA MET A 152 -1.79 -12.02 -4.64
C MET A 152 -2.89 -13.07 -4.43
N ALA A 153 -3.34 -13.71 -5.52
CA ALA A 153 -4.41 -14.69 -5.52
C ALA A 153 -3.95 -16.08 -5.04
N SER A 154 -2.64 -16.29 -4.87
CA SER A 154 -2.13 -17.55 -4.36
C SER A 154 -2.54 -17.72 -2.88
N PRO A 155 -3.07 -18.90 -2.49
CA PRO A 155 -3.46 -19.17 -1.11
C PRO A 155 -2.26 -18.99 -0.17
N ILE A 156 -2.50 -18.35 0.97
CA ILE A 156 -1.46 -18.10 1.97
C ILE A 156 -1.07 -19.43 2.62
N THR A 157 0.15 -19.93 2.34
CA THR A 157 0.69 -21.15 2.96
C THR A 157 1.59 -20.81 4.15
N TRP A 158 1.13 -21.10 5.37
CA TRP A 158 1.89 -20.83 6.61
C TRP A 158 3.20 -21.63 6.71
N GLY A 159 4.24 -21.03 7.30
CA GLY A 159 5.55 -21.66 7.52
C GLY A 159 6.59 -21.45 6.40
N ARG A 160 6.26 -20.67 5.37
CA ARG A 160 7.20 -20.25 4.30
C ARG A 160 7.19 -18.72 4.15
N PRO A 161 8.33 -18.10 3.77
CA PRO A 161 8.38 -16.67 3.49
C PRO A 161 7.41 -16.32 2.36
N GLN A 162 6.50 -15.38 2.61
CA GLN A 162 5.49 -14.93 1.65
C GLN A 162 6.07 -13.91 0.68
N SER A 163 5.46 -13.81 -0.51
CA SER A 163 5.85 -12.78 -1.46
C SER A 163 5.39 -11.41 -0.97
N ALA A 164 6.24 -10.38 -1.10
CA ALA A 164 5.85 -9.00 -0.77
C ALA A 164 4.61 -8.50 -1.54
N ALA A 165 4.25 -9.16 -2.64
CA ALA A 165 3.08 -8.83 -3.45
C ALA A 165 1.74 -9.05 -2.73
N HIS A 166 1.67 -9.87 -1.68
CA HIS A 166 0.46 -10.02 -0.86
C HIS A 166 0.09 -8.73 -0.11
N TYR A 167 1.07 -7.89 0.24
CA TYR A 167 0.81 -6.61 0.92
C TYR A 167 0.25 -5.53 -0.03
N ILE A 168 0.30 -5.76 -1.34
CA ILE A 168 -0.27 -4.86 -2.34
C ILE A 168 -1.82 -4.83 -2.26
N ILE A 169 -2.44 -5.84 -1.61
CA ILE A 169 -3.88 -5.86 -1.30
C ILE A 169 -4.29 -4.64 -0.43
N PHE A 170 -3.34 -4.03 0.29
CA PHE A 170 -3.56 -2.81 1.07
C PHE A 170 -3.38 -1.51 0.27
N ILE A 171 -2.94 -1.55 -1.00
CA ILE A 171 -2.82 -0.34 -1.82
C ILE A 171 -4.15 0.40 -2.00
N PRO A 172 -5.29 -0.25 -2.26
CA PRO A 172 -6.59 0.42 -2.27
C PRO A 172 -6.92 1.15 -0.96
N PHE A 173 -6.48 0.61 0.19
CA PHE A 173 -6.63 1.26 1.50
C PHE A 173 -5.78 2.52 1.61
N ILE A 174 -4.49 2.46 1.24
CA ILE A 174 -3.58 3.60 1.25
C ILE A 174 -4.06 4.68 0.27
N PHE A 175 -4.52 4.28 -0.92
CA PHE A 175 -5.05 5.19 -1.93
C PHE A 175 -6.34 5.86 -1.48
N SER A 176 -7.28 5.11 -0.87
CA SER A 176 -8.54 5.65 -0.35
C SER A 176 -8.32 6.65 0.81
N VAL A 177 -7.42 6.32 1.74
CA VAL A 177 -7.02 7.23 2.84
C VAL A 177 -6.35 8.49 2.28
N SER A 178 -5.46 8.34 1.30
CA SER A 178 -4.80 9.47 0.65
C SER A 178 -5.77 10.35 -0.12
N LEU A 179 -6.73 9.76 -0.83
CA LEU A 179 -7.78 10.47 -1.55
C LEU A 179 -8.73 11.19 -0.58
N PHE A 180 -9.09 10.57 0.55
CA PHE A 180 -9.88 11.19 1.61
C PHE A 180 -9.18 12.40 2.22
N LEU A 181 -7.89 12.27 2.55
CA LEU A 181 -7.07 13.37 3.05
C LEU A 181 -6.95 14.48 2.00
N LEU A 182 -6.76 14.14 0.74
CA LEU A 182 -6.68 15.10 -0.36
C LEU A 182 -8.01 15.84 -0.54
N LEU A 183 -9.14 15.14 -0.48
CA LEU A 183 -10.47 15.76 -0.54
C LEU A 183 -10.77 16.65 0.67
N LEU A 184 -10.32 16.27 1.87
CA LEU A 184 -10.38 17.16 3.05
C LEU A 184 -9.57 18.44 2.82
N THR A 185 -8.36 18.33 2.25
CA THR A 185 -7.51 19.50 1.98
C THR A 185 -8.08 20.41 0.89
N PHE A 186 -8.59 19.84 -0.20
CA PHE A 186 -9.16 20.61 -1.31
C PHE A 186 -10.52 21.22 -0.97
N TRP A 187 -11.37 20.53 -0.19
CA TRP A 187 -12.72 21.00 0.10
C TRP A 187 -12.79 21.97 1.29
N MET A 188 -11.80 21.96 2.20
CA MET A 188 -11.70 22.99 3.27
C MET A 188 -11.19 24.35 2.76
N SER A 189 -10.53 24.41 1.60
CA SER A 189 -9.81 25.61 1.17
C SER A 189 -10.68 26.66 0.47
N ASN A 190 -11.83 26.32 -0.09
CA ASN A 190 -12.56 27.25 -0.96
C ASN A 190 -13.98 27.52 -0.46
N GLY A 191 -14.15 28.66 0.24
CA GLY A 191 -15.48 29.26 0.41
C GLY A 191 -15.78 29.97 1.73
N LYS A 192 -14.81 30.54 2.46
CA LYS A 192 -15.15 31.27 3.70
C LYS A 192 -15.61 32.69 3.42
N ASN A 193 -16.86 32.98 3.74
CA ASN A 193 -17.48 34.30 3.61
C ASN A 193 -16.90 35.30 4.64
N THR A 194 -17.01 36.61 4.42
CA THR A 194 -16.43 37.65 5.30
C THR A 194 -16.98 37.57 6.73
N GLN A 195 -18.25 37.18 6.85
CA GLN A 195 -18.92 36.93 8.13
C GLN A 195 -18.33 35.70 8.86
N GLU A 196 -17.95 34.66 8.13
CA GLU A 196 -17.31 33.46 8.69
C GLU A 196 -15.88 33.75 9.12
N ARG A 197 -15.13 34.56 8.36
CA ARG A 197 -13.80 35.04 8.79
C ARG A 197 -13.89 35.88 10.07
N LEU A 198 -14.87 36.77 10.18
CA LEU A 198 -15.07 37.59 11.36
C LEU A 198 -15.47 36.74 12.58
N ARG A 199 -16.35 35.75 12.36
CA ARG A 199 -16.76 34.80 13.39
C ARG A 199 -15.61 33.88 13.83
N GLU A 200 -14.74 33.43 12.92
CA GLU A 200 -13.54 32.66 13.28
C GLU A 200 -12.54 33.48 14.10
N MET A 201 -12.40 34.78 13.81
CA MET A 201 -11.58 35.66 14.64
C MET A 201 -12.16 35.89 16.04
N ILE A 202 -13.49 35.90 16.17
CA ILE A 202 -14.17 36.18 17.45
C ILE A 202 -14.37 34.89 18.29
N PHE A 203 -14.64 33.76 17.66
CA PHE A 203 -15.08 32.52 18.33
C PHE A 203 -14.22 31.28 18.01
N GLY A 204 -13.19 31.40 17.16
CA GLY A 204 -12.34 30.28 16.74
C GLY A 204 -12.88 29.50 15.53
N ALA A 205 -12.07 28.56 15.01
CA ALA A 205 -12.41 27.75 13.84
C ALA A 205 -13.76 27.01 14.01
N GLU A 206 -14.61 27.02 12.98
CA GLU A 206 -15.89 26.31 13.05
C GLU A 206 -15.70 24.81 13.23
N LYS A 207 -16.52 24.22 14.11
CA LYS A 207 -16.64 22.78 14.24
C LYS A 207 -17.06 22.18 12.90
N LEU A 208 -16.50 21.01 12.56
CA LEU A 208 -17.08 20.17 11.50
C LEU A 208 -18.55 19.94 11.84
N SER A 209 -19.44 20.51 11.02
CA SER A 209 -20.89 20.36 11.21
C SER A 209 -21.24 18.88 11.32
N MET A 210 -22.03 18.51 12.33
CA MET A 210 -22.51 17.14 12.54
C MET A 210 -23.09 16.52 11.26
N LYS A 211 -23.79 17.33 10.46
CA LYS A 211 -24.33 16.93 9.17
C LYS A 211 -23.23 16.60 8.16
N LYS A 212 -22.16 17.39 8.10
CA LYS A 212 -21.01 17.16 7.21
C LYS A 212 -20.21 15.93 7.66
N THR A 213 -19.92 15.79 8.96
CA THR A 213 -19.25 14.61 9.52
C THR A 213 -20.02 13.32 9.25
N PHE A 214 -21.35 13.36 9.42
CA PHE A 214 -22.23 12.26 9.06
C PHE A 214 -22.12 11.91 7.57
N MET A 215 -22.21 12.92 6.69
CA MET A 215 -22.09 12.69 5.24
C MET A 215 -20.72 12.10 4.86
N TYR A 216 -19.62 12.57 5.45
CA TYR A 216 -18.29 12.04 5.15
C TYR A 216 -18.12 10.59 5.59
N ILE A 217 -18.58 10.25 6.79
CA ILE A 217 -18.50 8.87 7.29
C ILE A 217 -19.37 7.94 6.43
N MET A 218 -20.59 8.36 6.07
CA MET A 218 -21.45 7.55 5.19
C MET A 218 -20.91 7.44 3.76
N ALA A 219 -20.34 8.50 3.19
CA ALA A 219 -19.88 8.49 1.81
C ALA A 219 -18.53 7.78 1.62
N MET A 220 -17.64 7.79 2.63
CA MET A 220 -16.26 7.29 2.48
C MET A 220 -16.00 6.03 3.30
N PHE A 221 -16.50 5.96 4.53
CA PHE A 221 -16.20 4.84 5.43
C PHE A 221 -17.09 3.62 5.17
N LEU A 222 -18.36 3.84 4.83
CA LEU A 222 -19.30 2.76 4.52
C LEU A 222 -18.90 1.96 3.26
N PRO A 223 -18.60 2.57 2.09
CA PRO A 223 -18.18 1.81 0.91
C PRO A 223 -16.85 1.11 1.13
N PHE A 224 -15.96 1.68 1.94
CA PHE A 224 -14.70 1.04 2.31
C PHE A 224 -14.91 -0.25 3.11
N LEU A 225 -15.70 -0.20 4.20
CA LEU A 225 -15.99 -1.39 5.00
C LEU A 225 -16.71 -2.46 4.17
N LEU A 226 -17.63 -2.05 3.29
CA LEU A 226 -18.25 -2.94 2.31
C LEU A 226 -17.22 -3.60 1.39
N LEU A 227 -16.28 -2.83 0.83
CA LEU A 227 -15.24 -3.34 -0.06
C LEU A 227 -14.38 -4.41 0.62
N THR A 228 -14.03 -4.24 1.91
CA THR A 228 -13.21 -5.22 2.64
C THR A 228 -13.87 -6.61 2.71
N SER A 229 -15.20 -6.66 2.77
CA SER A 229 -15.95 -7.92 2.83
C SER A 229 -15.95 -8.72 1.52
N PHE A 230 -15.70 -8.05 0.39
CA PHE A 230 -15.61 -8.71 -0.92
C PHE A 230 -14.26 -9.41 -1.12
N PHE A 231 -13.22 -9.02 -0.39
CA PHE A 231 -11.89 -9.62 -0.50
C PHE A 231 -11.67 -10.78 0.48
N SER A 232 -12.58 -11.01 1.43
CA SER A 232 -12.47 -12.03 2.47
C SER A 232 -13.28 -13.29 2.12
N TYR A 233 -12.93 -13.93 1.00
CA TYR A 233 -13.56 -15.18 0.55
C TYR A 233 -12.54 -16.21 0.09
N ASP A 234 -12.81 -17.47 0.41
CA ASP A 234 -12.15 -18.65 -0.10
C ASP A 234 -13.17 -19.50 -0.86
N HIS A 235 -12.73 -20.20 -1.90
CA HIS A 235 -13.58 -21.16 -2.61
C HIS A 235 -12.83 -22.46 -2.92
N ILE A 236 -13.55 -23.57 -2.94
CA ILE A 236 -13.01 -24.89 -3.25
C ILE A 236 -13.94 -25.56 -4.26
N SER A 237 -13.38 -25.90 -5.42
CA SER A 237 -14.05 -26.65 -6.48
C SER A 237 -14.00 -28.15 -6.22
N LEU A 238 -15.15 -28.82 -6.20
CA LEU A 238 -15.24 -30.26 -6.04
C LEU A 238 -15.26 -30.96 -7.40
N GLU A 239 -14.09 -31.40 -7.87
CA GLU A 239 -13.96 -32.26 -9.04
C GLU A 239 -14.05 -33.75 -8.66
N GLY A 240 -14.75 -34.53 -9.49
CA GLY A 240 -15.35 -35.84 -9.21
C GLY A 240 -14.45 -37.03 -8.86
N ASN A 241 -13.29 -36.84 -8.22
CA ASN A 241 -12.47 -37.94 -7.69
C ASN A 241 -12.50 -38.02 -6.15
N GLY A 242 -13.59 -38.61 -5.66
CA GLY A 242 -13.48 -39.84 -4.89
C GLY A 242 -13.09 -39.84 -3.40
N GLU A 243 -12.22 -38.98 -2.86
CA GLU A 243 -11.67 -39.27 -1.50
C GLU A 243 -11.55 -38.10 -0.50
N LYS A 244 -11.55 -36.84 -0.92
CA LYS A 244 -11.07 -35.73 -0.07
C LYS A 244 -12.04 -35.08 0.94
N LEU A 245 -13.28 -35.54 1.08
CA LEU A 245 -14.29 -34.85 1.93
C LEU A 245 -14.71 -35.60 3.20
N ALA A 246 -14.29 -36.85 3.42
CA ALA A 246 -14.77 -37.65 4.55
C ALA A 246 -14.29 -37.14 5.93
N GLY A 247 -13.31 -36.23 5.98
CA GLY A 247 -12.74 -35.68 7.21
C GLY A 247 -13.13 -34.24 7.54
N GLY A 248 -14.00 -33.61 6.73
CA GLY A 248 -14.32 -32.19 6.80
C GLY A 248 -13.19 -31.27 6.32
N ILE A 249 -13.52 -30.03 5.95
CA ILE A 249 -12.54 -29.02 5.53
C ILE A 249 -12.07 -28.25 6.77
N PRO A 250 -10.75 -28.23 7.08
CA PRO A 250 -10.23 -27.45 8.18
C PRO A 250 -10.26 -25.96 7.80
N VAL A 251 -10.97 -25.17 8.60
CA VAL A 251 -11.02 -23.72 8.51
C VAL A 251 -10.30 -23.12 9.70
N PHE A 252 -9.36 -22.22 9.43
CA PHE A 252 -8.51 -21.59 10.44
C PHE A 252 -8.72 -20.08 10.43
N ASN A 253 -8.73 -19.44 11.60
CA ASN A 253 -8.76 -17.98 11.70
C ASN A 253 -7.36 -17.39 11.91
N PRO A 254 -6.71 -16.84 10.87
CA PRO A 254 -5.40 -16.22 10.97
C PRO A 254 -5.44 -14.81 11.57
N SER A 255 -6.63 -14.25 11.80
CA SER A 255 -6.79 -12.86 12.24
C SER A 255 -6.55 -12.73 13.74
N VAL A 256 -6.02 -11.58 14.16
CA VAL A 256 -5.89 -11.21 15.59
C VAL A 256 -7.26 -11.06 16.25
N LEU A 257 -8.27 -10.70 15.44
CA LEU A 257 -9.65 -10.60 15.89
C LEU A 257 -10.40 -11.89 15.58
N PRO A 258 -11.37 -12.25 16.43
CA PRO A 258 -12.18 -13.40 16.15
C PRO A 258 -13.22 -13.10 15.07
N VAL A 259 -13.54 -14.09 14.25
CA VAL A 259 -14.33 -13.91 13.02
C VAL A 259 -15.59 -14.75 13.02
N LYS A 260 -16.63 -14.27 12.32
CA LYS A 260 -17.77 -15.09 11.93
C LYS A 260 -17.61 -15.52 10.48
N GLY A 261 -17.88 -16.79 10.21
CA GLY A 261 -17.85 -17.39 8.88
C GLY A 261 -19.25 -17.77 8.39
N ILE A 262 -19.47 -17.63 7.10
CA ILE A 262 -20.67 -18.08 6.37
C ILE A 262 -20.20 -19.02 5.27
N VAL A 263 -20.76 -20.23 5.22
CA VAL A 263 -20.43 -21.23 4.21
C VAL A 263 -21.67 -21.65 3.46
N PHE A 264 -21.57 -21.69 2.13
CA PHE A 264 -22.63 -22.21 1.26
C PHE A 264 -22.06 -22.93 0.04
N VAL A 265 -22.90 -23.72 -0.61
CA VAL A 265 -22.53 -24.57 -1.75
C VAL A 265 -23.32 -24.13 -2.96
N GLU A 266 -22.67 -24.15 -4.13
CA GLU A 266 -23.29 -23.83 -5.40
C GLU A 266 -23.03 -24.93 -6.44
N GLY A 267 -23.97 -25.16 -7.35
CA GLY A 267 -23.84 -26.17 -8.42
C GLY A 267 -24.46 -27.53 -8.11
N ASN A 268 -24.50 -27.98 -6.84
CA ASN A 268 -25.18 -29.23 -6.45
C ASN A 268 -26.22 -29.02 -5.35
N LYS A 269 -27.45 -29.45 -5.61
CA LYS A 269 -28.59 -29.39 -4.66
C LYS A 269 -28.54 -30.47 -3.56
N ASN A 270 -27.71 -31.50 -3.71
CA ASN A 270 -27.64 -32.66 -2.80
C ASN A 270 -26.44 -32.64 -1.85
N LEU A 271 -25.69 -31.53 -1.76
CA LEU A 271 -24.60 -31.33 -0.78
C LEU A 271 -25.08 -30.38 0.31
N THR A 272 -25.18 -30.86 1.55
CA THR A 272 -25.59 -30.09 2.73
C THR A 272 -24.42 -29.84 3.67
N VAL A 273 -24.30 -28.61 4.16
CA VAL A 273 -23.26 -28.18 5.11
C VAL A 273 -23.78 -28.36 6.53
N GLU A 274 -23.01 -29.06 7.39
CA GLU A 274 -23.38 -29.27 8.80
C GLU A 274 -23.45 -27.95 9.58
N ARG A 275 -22.46 -27.06 9.38
CA ARG A 275 -22.41 -25.72 9.99
C ARG A 275 -22.35 -24.64 8.92
N LYS A 276 -23.50 -24.02 8.67
CA LYS A 276 -23.67 -22.91 7.71
C LYS A 276 -23.10 -21.58 8.23
N ILE A 277 -23.20 -21.35 9.54
CA ILE A 277 -22.70 -20.16 10.24
C ILE A 277 -21.89 -20.64 11.44
N PHE A 278 -20.72 -20.07 11.66
CA PHE A 278 -19.87 -20.40 12.81
C PHE A 278 -19.01 -19.20 13.21
N SER A 279 -18.52 -19.22 14.44
CA SER A 279 -17.54 -18.26 14.96
C SER A 279 -16.23 -18.99 15.22
N ILE A 280 -15.10 -18.38 14.90
CA ILE A 280 -13.76 -18.93 15.16
C ILE A 280 -12.97 -17.87 15.94
N GLU A 281 -12.40 -18.25 17.08
CA GLU A 281 -11.52 -17.36 17.84
C GLU A 281 -10.16 -17.19 17.16
N SER A 282 -9.36 -16.21 17.58
CA SER A 282 -8.04 -15.97 16.97
C SER A 282 -7.12 -17.18 17.17
N GLY A 283 -6.55 -17.70 16.08
CA GLY A 283 -5.64 -18.86 16.13
C GLY A 283 -6.32 -20.22 16.35
N GLU A 284 -7.66 -20.28 16.33
CA GLU A 284 -8.42 -21.53 16.43
C GLU A 284 -8.69 -22.13 15.04
N SER A 285 -8.82 -23.47 14.98
CA SER A 285 -9.23 -24.19 13.78
C SER A 285 -10.48 -25.03 14.02
N ILE A 286 -11.45 -24.94 13.13
CA ILE A 286 -12.68 -25.75 13.15
C ILE A 286 -12.75 -26.59 11.87
N LYS A 287 -13.16 -27.86 12.00
CA LYS A 287 -13.46 -28.71 10.85
C LYS A 287 -14.93 -28.60 10.49
N ILE A 288 -15.23 -28.29 9.23
CA ILE A 288 -16.59 -28.21 8.71
C ILE A 288 -16.91 -29.47 7.93
N GLY A 289 -17.88 -30.24 8.41
CA GLY A 289 -18.39 -31.45 7.74
C GLY A 289 -19.39 -31.11 6.63
N PHE A 290 -19.41 -31.97 5.61
CA PHE A 290 -20.31 -31.89 4.46
C PHE A 290 -20.97 -33.25 4.26
N GLU A 291 -22.30 -33.28 4.23
CA GLU A 291 -23.10 -34.47 4.00
C GLU A 291 -23.68 -34.42 2.59
N GLY A 292 -23.46 -35.45 1.77
CA GLY A 292 -24.04 -35.49 0.42
C GLY A 292 -23.36 -36.45 -0.54
N ASN A 293 -24.10 -36.89 -1.56
CA ASN A 293 -23.59 -37.81 -2.58
C ASN A 293 -22.75 -37.02 -3.60
N LYS A 294 -21.47 -37.40 -3.75
CA LYS A 294 -20.45 -36.73 -4.58
C LYS A 294 -20.95 -36.51 -6.00
N LYS A 295 -21.36 -35.28 -6.31
CA LYS A 295 -21.45 -34.74 -7.67
C LYS A 295 -21.07 -33.26 -7.60
N GLU A 296 -20.15 -32.87 -8.46
CA GLU A 296 -19.76 -31.51 -8.88
C GLU A 296 -20.40 -30.32 -8.12
N GLY A 297 -19.60 -29.47 -7.49
CA GLY A 297 -20.07 -28.23 -6.87
C GLY A 297 -18.95 -27.35 -6.32
N GLU A 298 -19.23 -26.07 -6.14
CA GLU A 298 -18.31 -25.08 -5.57
C GLU A 298 -18.70 -24.79 -4.12
N ILE A 299 -17.76 -24.92 -3.19
CA ILE A 299 -17.95 -24.51 -1.80
C ILE A 299 -17.37 -23.11 -1.64
N TYR A 300 -18.18 -22.17 -1.15
CA TYR A 300 -17.73 -20.83 -0.81
C TYR A 300 -17.69 -20.63 0.69
N LEU A 301 -16.59 -20.08 1.18
CA LEU A 301 -16.36 -19.70 2.56
C LEU A 301 -16.07 -18.19 2.61
N TYR A 302 -16.93 -17.44 3.27
CA TYR A 302 -16.67 -16.04 3.58
C TYR A 302 -16.48 -15.87 5.07
N SER A 303 -15.59 -14.98 5.50
CA SER A 303 -15.43 -14.66 6.92
C SER A 303 -15.13 -13.19 7.14
N SER A 304 -15.62 -12.63 8.25
CA SER A 304 -15.33 -11.25 8.64
C SER A 304 -15.39 -11.06 10.15
N PRO A 305 -14.46 -10.28 10.75
CA PRO A 305 -14.56 -9.89 12.15
C PRO A 305 -15.75 -8.95 12.41
N TYR A 306 -16.17 -8.17 11.42
CA TYR A 306 -17.24 -7.17 11.58
C TYR A 306 -18.62 -7.81 11.75
N TRP A 307 -18.83 -9.01 11.21
CA TRP A 307 -20.08 -9.74 11.36
C TRP A 307 -20.35 -10.20 12.79
N ARG A 308 -19.34 -10.21 13.68
CA ARG A 308 -19.53 -10.57 15.10
C ARG A 308 -20.47 -9.61 15.84
N ILE A 309 -20.58 -8.37 15.36
CA ILE A 309 -21.50 -7.37 15.91
C ILE A 309 -22.97 -7.76 15.63
N LEU A 310 -23.20 -8.55 14.59
CA LEU A 310 -24.55 -9.00 14.21
C LEU A 310 -24.94 -10.24 15.04
N PRO A 311 -26.14 -10.25 15.64
CA PRO A 311 -26.75 -11.45 16.22
C PRO A 311 -26.87 -12.60 15.21
N ASP A 312 -26.67 -13.84 15.68
CA ASP A 312 -26.77 -15.04 14.83
C ASP A 312 -28.18 -15.24 14.25
N SER A 313 -29.21 -14.79 14.98
CA SER A 313 -30.60 -14.82 14.51
C SER A 313 -30.81 -14.01 13.23
N ILE A 314 -30.16 -12.84 13.12
CA ILE A 314 -30.27 -11.96 11.95
C ILE A 314 -29.55 -12.59 10.74
N ILE A 315 -28.34 -13.10 10.94
CA ILE A 315 -27.58 -13.76 9.87
C ILE A 315 -28.33 -15.01 9.39
N LYS A 316 -28.99 -15.75 10.29
CA LYS A 316 -29.80 -16.91 9.95
C LYS A 316 -31.00 -16.54 9.05
N ILE A 317 -31.73 -15.47 9.36
CA ILE A 317 -32.83 -14.97 8.52
C ILE A 317 -32.34 -14.60 7.12
N PHE A 318 -31.20 -13.92 7.03
CA PHE A 318 -30.60 -13.56 5.74
C PHE A 318 -30.16 -14.80 4.96
N TYR A 319 -29.56 -15.78 5.65
CA TYR A 319 -29.09 -17.02 5.06
C TYR A 319 -30.25 -17.85 4.49
N GLU A 320 -31.37 -17.95 5.22
CA GLU A 320 -32.57 -18.66 4.78
C GLU A 320 -33.22 -18.03 3.54
N SER A 321 -33.09 -16.72 3.37
CA SER A 321 -33.59 -16.02 2.18
C SER A 321 -32.74 -16.33 0.94
N ASN A 322 -31.43 -16.07 1.01
CA ASN A 322 -30.47 -16.44 -0.04
C ASN A 322 -29.04 -16.34 0.52
N PRO A 323 -28.21 -17.40 0.43
CA PRO A 323 -26.85 -17.41 1.00
C PRO A 323 -25.92 -16.32 0.44
N ARG A 324 -26.01 -16.00 -0.85
CA ARG A 324 -25.19 -14.94 -1.47
C ARG A 324 -25.64 -13.56 -1.01
N LEU A 325 -26.95 -13.35 -0.96
CA LEU A 325 -27.55 -12.11 -0.44
C LEU A 325 -27.20 -11.94 1.04
N CYS A 326 -27.08 -13.03 1.79
CA CYS A 326 -26.71 -13.02 3.20
C CYS A 326 -25.32 -12.42 3.45
N VAL A 327 -24.33 -12.81 2.64
CA VAL A 327 -22.97 -12.23 2.73
C VAL A 327 -23.03 -10.71 2.50
N PHE A 328 -23.72 -10.28 1.46
CA PHE A 328 -23.86 -8.85 1.13
C PHE A 328 -24.61 -8.07 2.23
N LEU A 329 -25.75 -8.57 2.69
CA LEU A 329 -26.56 -7.90 3.73
C LEU A 329 -25.82 -7.87 5.08
N SER A 330 -25.10 -8.93 5.43
CA SER A 330 -24.28 -8.97 6.65
C SER A 330 -23.12 -7.98 6.58
N ALA A 331 -22.47 -7.87 5.43
CA ALA A 331 -21.44 -6.86 5.20
C ALA A 331 -22.01 -5.43 5.27
N MET A 332 -23.14 -5.17 4.63
CA MET A 332 -23.77 -3.85 4.62
C MET A 332 -24.22 -3.41 6.02
N LEU A 333 -24.87 -4.31 6.76
CA LEU A 333 -25.39 -4.00 8.10
C LEU A 333 -24.25 -3.82 9.11
N SER A 334 -23.22 -4.66 9.06
CA SER A 334 -22.04 -4.52 9.93
C SER A 334 -21.24 -3.25 9.61
N ALA A 335 -21.06 -2.91 8.33
CA ALA A 335 -20.42 -1.68 7.90
C ALA A 335 -21.18 -0.43 8.38
N LEU A 336 -22.51 -0.45 8.28
CA LEU A 336 -23.37 0.65 8.74
C LEU A 336 -23.27 0.84 10.26
N LEU A 337 -23.37 -0.25 11.03
CA LEU A 337 -23.25 -0.21 12.49
C LEU A 337 -21.87 0.30 12.92
N MET A 338 -20.80 -0.19 12.31
CA MET A 338 -19.44 0.28 12.60
C MET A 338 -19.26 1.76 12.29
N ALA A 339 -19.80 2.22 11.16
CA ALA A 339 -19.76 3.64 10.80
C ALA A 339 -20.52 4.52 11.81
N LEU A 340 -21.69 4.06 12.30
CA LEU A 340 -22.46 4.76 13.34
C LEU A 340 -21.74 4.78 14.69
N ILE A 341 -21.14 3.67 15.12
CA ILE A 341 -20.35 3.59 16.36
C ILE A 341 -19.17 4.57 16.28
N THR A 342 -18.46 4.58 15.15
CA THR A 342 -17.30 5.46 14.94
C THR A 342 -17.72 6.93 14.98
N LEU A 343 -18.85 7.27 14.35
CA LEU A 343 -19.44 8.60 14.43
C LEU A 343 -19.77 8.99 15.88
N PHE A 344 -20.44 8.11 16.63
CA PHE A 344 -20.81 8.37 18.02
C PHE A 344 -19.58 8.59 18.92
N LEU A 345 -18.54 7.77 18.76
CA LEU A 345 -17.29 7.92 19.50
C LEU A 345 -16.61 9.27 19.20
N LEU A 346 -16.56 9.68 17.93
CA LEU A 346 -16.01 10.97 17.53
C LEU A 346 -16.80 12.14 18.12
N ILE A 347 -18.13 12.02 18.20
CA ILE A 347 -18.99 13.01 18.84
C ILE A 347 -18.67 13.12 20.33
N ILE A 348 -18.59 11.99 21.04
CA ILE A 348 -18.24 11.97 22.47
C ILE A 348 -16.87 12.60 22.70
N ILE A 349 -15.86 12.22 21.93
CA ILE A 349 -14.51 12.76 22.05
C ILE A 349 -14.53 14.28 21.82
N SER A 350 -15.26 14.76 20.79
CA SER A 350 -15.43 16.19 20.55
C SER A 350 -16.05 16.90 21.75
N PHE A 351 -17.13 16.35 22.33
CA PHE A 351 -17.76 16.92 23.52
C PHE A 351 -16.86 16.88 24.76
N MET A 352 -16.09 15.81 24.96
CA MET A 352 -15.15 15.70 26.08
C MET A 352 -14.04 16.75 25.98
N VAL A 353 -13.47 16.92 24.79
CA VAL A 353 -12.46 17.95 24.52
C VAL A 353 -13.04 19.35 24.78
N ASP A 354 -14.25 19.62 24.28
CA ASP A 354 -14.95 20.89 24.54
C ASP A 354 -15.15 21.12 26.04
N LYS A 355 -15.61 20.10 26.77
CA LYS A 355 -15.84 20.19 28.21
C LYS A 355 -14.54 20.38 28.98
N ILE A 356 -13.45 19.75 28.57
CA ILE A 356 -12.11 19.96 29.14
C ILE A 356 -11.66 21.41 28.91
N ILE A 357 -11.85 21.94 27.70
CA ILE A 357 -11.52 23.34 27.38
C ILE A 357 -12.38 24.30 28.22
N LEU A 358 -13.68 24.04 28.35
CA LEU A 358 -14.61 24.86 29.12
C LEU A 358 -14.34 24.78 30.63
N ILE A 359 -13.99 23.60 31.15
CA ILE A 359 -13.55 23.39 32.54
C ILE A 359 -12.24 24.15 32.79
N ASN A 360 -11.28 24.11 31.86
CA ASN A 360 -10.06 24.91 31.97
C ASN A 360 -10.37 26.42 31.98
N ALA A 361 -11.34 26.86 31.19
CA ALA A 361 -11.78 28.26 31.20
C ALA A 361 -12.45 28.64 32.54
N HIS A 362 -13.33 27.80 33.10
CA HIS A 362 -14.01 28.06 34.38
C HIS A 362 -13.16 27.80 35.62
N LEU A 363 -12.13 26.94 35.55
CA LEU A 363 -11.10 26.81 36.58
C LEU A 363 -10.49 28.18 36.86
N SER A 364 -10.20 28.95 35.81
CA SER A 364 -9.75 30.35 35.90
C SER A 364 -10.68 31.25 36.75
N PHE A 365 -12.00 31.00 36.70
CA PHE A 365 -13.02 31.74 37.45
C PHE A 365 -13.21 31.20 38.88
N LEU A 366 -13.10 29.89 39.11
CA LEU A 366 -13.13 29.28 40.45
C LEU A 366 -11.91 29.70 41.30
N PHE A 367 -10.75 29.88 40.66
CA PHE A 367 -9.57 30.45 41.31
C PHE A 367 -9.67 31.96 41.61
N LEU A 368 -10.78 32.61 41.24
CA LEU A 368 -11.02 34.04 41.46
C LEU A 368 -11.45 34.39 42.90
N PHE A 369 -11.88 33.39 43.68
CA PHE A 369 -12.12 33.53 45.13
C PHE A 369 -10.95 33.04 45.98
N VAL A 370 -10.10 32.17 45.41
CA VAL A 370 -8.87 31.67 46.07
C VAL A 370 -7.67 32.59 45.79
N THR A 371 -7.87 33.64 45.00
CA THR A 371 -6.83 34.57 44.53
C THR A 371 -6.16 35.39 45.63
N PRO A 372 -6.81 35.78 46.75
CA PRO A 372 -6.11 36.43 47.86
C PRO A 372 -5.09 35.48 48.52
N ALA A 373 -5.41 34.18 48.60
CA ALA A 373 -4.51 33.16 49.15
C ALA A 373 -3.38 32.77 48.17
N PHE A 374 -3.60 32.91 46.85
CA PHE A 374 -2.62 32.63 45.79
C PHE A 374 -1.90 33.89 45.24
N HIS A 375 -2.01 35.03 45.93
CA HIS A 375 -1.31 36.27 45.57
C HIS A 375 0.23 36.14 45.37
N PRO A 376 0.95 35.18 46.00
CA PRO A 376 2.37 34.93 45.66
C PRO A 376 2.56 34.35 44.25
N PHE A 377 1.63 33.51 43.79
CA PHE A 377 1.70 32.85 42.49
C PHE A 377 1.29 33.77 41.33
N TYR A 378 0.39 34.73 41.58
CA TYR A 378 0.01 35.73 40.57
C TYR A 378 1.14 36.73 40.26
N LYS A 379 2.03 37.01 41.22
CA LYS A 379 3.28 37.77 40.98
C LYS A 379 4.24 37.01 40.05
N ILE A 380 4.31 35.69 40.18
CA ILE A 380 5.17 34.84 39.35
C ILE A 380 4.61 34.74 37.92
N THR A 381 3.30 34.53 37.76
CA THR A 381 2.69 34.43 36.43
C THR A 381 2.71 35.77 35.67
N HIS A 382 2.56 36.91 36.34
CA HIS A 382 2.72 38.23 35.70
C HIS A 382 4.17 38.52 35.29
N HIS A 383 5.16 38.07 36.09
CA HIS A 383 6.57 38.20 35.73
C HIS A 383 6.96 37.30 34.55
N VAL A 384 6.40 36.09 34.51
CA VAL A 384 6.58 35.13 33.42
C VAL A 384 5.89 35.61 32.13
N LYS A 385 4.67 36.15 32.22
CA LYS A 385 3.93 36.67 31.04
C LYS A 385 4.59 37.91 30.44
N ASN A 386 5.17 38.78 31.27
CA ASN A 386 5.91 39.94 30.78
C ASN A 386 7.25 39.54 30.14
N LYS A 387 7.96 38.53 30.70
CA LYS A 387 9.14 37.93 30.04
C LYS A 387 8.79 37.24 28.72
N ILE A 388 7.66 36.55 28.63
CA ILE A 388 7.21 35.87 27.39
C ILE A 388 6.88 36.89 26.29
N ASN A 389 6.28 38.03 26.62
CA ASN A 389 5.98 39.07 25.62
C ASN A 389 7.22 39.84 25.14
N ILE A 390 8.19 40.08 26.03
CA ILE A 390 9.50 40.62 25.64
C ILE A 390 10.24 39.61 24.77
N MET A 391 10.28 38.34 25.19
CA MET A 391 10.87 37.23 24.43
C MET A 391 10.21 37.02 23.06
N ARG A 392 8.89 37.23 22.92
CA ARG A 392 8.19 37.12 21.63
C ARG A 392 8.56 38.24 20.65
N ASN A 393 8.73 39.47 21.14
CA ASN A 393 9.19 40.57 20.31
C ASN A 393 10.68 40.44 19.95
N ASP A 394 11.48 39.91 20.86
CA ASP A 394 12.90 39.63 20.62
C ASP A 394 13.09 38.45 19.64
N ILE A 395 12.25 37.41 19.72
CA ILE A 395 12.21 36.30 18.74
C ILE A 395 11.83 36.81 17.34
N LYS A 396 10.92 37.77 17.24
CA LYS A 396 10.50 38.39 15.97
C LYS A 396 11.63 39.21 15.33
N ASN A 397 12.50 39.80 16.15
CA ASN A 397 13.70 40.53 15.71
C ASN A 397 14.93 39.60 15.54
N MET A 398 14.98 38.43 16.17
CA MET A 398 16.07 37.44 16.04
C MET A 398 15.96 36.52 14.83
N MET A 399 14.80 36.43 14.16
CA MET A 399 14.67 35.73 12.86
C MET A 399 15.29 36.46 11.66
N ILE A 400 16.14 37.47 11.91
CA ILE A 400 17.06 38.06 10.92
C ILE A 400 18.21 37.08 10.56
N TRP A 401 18.44 36.03 11.35
CA TRP A 401 19.60 35.12 11.21
C TRP A 401 19.48 34.03 10.14
N VAL A 402 18.39 33.94 9.35
CA VAL A 402 18.41 33.07 8.17
C VAL A 402 19.47 33.54 7.14
N GLU A 403 20.03 34.74 7.30
CA GLU A 403 21.25 35.21 6.62
C GLU A 403 22.59 34.86 7.30
N ARG A 404 22.63 34.12 8.42
CA ARG A 404 23.83 34.09 9.27
C ARG A 404 24.22 32.68 9.79
N VAL A 405 23.97 31.60 9.04
CA VAL A 405 24.37 30.22 9.42
C VAL A 405 25.87 30.12 9.82
N ASN A 406 26.14 29.66 11.05
CA ASN A 406 27.49 29.54 11.62
C ASN A 406 28.27 28.38 10.97
N LYS A 407 29.39 28.68 10.32
CA LYS A 407 30.24 27.69 9.62
C LYS A 407 30.75 26.58 10.55
N LYS A 408 30.86 26.84 11.85
CA LYS A 408 31.34 25.88 12.87
C LYS A 408 30.42 24.67 13.04
N THR A 409 29.11 24.86 12.83
CA THR A 409 28.08 23.80 12.99
C THR A 409 28.21 22.69 11.94
N ILE A 410 28.86 22.96 10.82
CA ILE A 410 29.13 21.99 9.75
C ILE A 410 30.28 21.04 10.13
N PHE A 411 31.21 21.48 10.99
CA PHE A 411 32.41 20.70 11.35
C PHE A 411 32.16 19.72 12.50
N ALA A 412 31.29 20.05 13.45
CA ALA A 412 31.04 19.18 14.61
C ALA A 412 30.54 17.76 14.25
N PRO A 413 29.66 17.57 13.25
CA PRO A 413 29.19 16.25 12.82
C PRO A 413 30.28 15.35 12.21
N LEU A 414 31.46 15.87 11.84
CA LEU A 414 32.56 15.03 11.33
C LEU A 414 33.11 14.07 12.40
N ALA A 415 32.88 14.35 13.68
CA ALA A 415 33.21 13.43 14.77
C ALA A 415 32.48 12.08 14.66
N THR A 416 31.35 12.02 13.93
CA THR A 416 30.67 10.75 13.60
C THR A 416 31.56 9.77 12.86
N LEU A 417 32.56 10.25 12.12
CA LEU A 417 33.39 9.40 11.27
C LEU A 417 34.22 8.39 12.08
N PHE A 418 34.60 8.73 13.32
CA PHE A 418 35.33 7.83 14.22
C PHE A 418 34.52 6.62 14.66
N PHE A 419 33.19 6.69 14.56
CA PHE A 419 32.27 5.62 14.95
C PHE A 419 31.81 4.77 13.77
N ILE A 420 32.22 5.13 12.54
CA ILE A 420 31.94 4.34 11.33
C ILE A 420 32.50 2.91 11.41
N PRO A 421 33.73 2.65 11.92
CA PRO A 421 34.27 1.28 11.99
C PRO A 421 33.38 0.30 12.76
N LEU A 422 32.57 0.76 13.73
CA LEU A 422 31.59 -0.07 14.46
C LEU A 422 30.47 -0.61 13.57
N LEU A 423 30.19 0.03 12.43
CA LEU A 423 29.28 -0.49 11.42
C LEU A 423 29.90 -1.66 10.64
N PHE A 424 31.24 -1.79 10.62
CA PHE A 424 31.95 -2.81 9.86
C PHE A 424 32.40 -4.00 10.73
N ASP A 425 32.84 -3.78 11.96
CA ASP A 425 33.29 -4.84 12.88
C ASP A 425 32.22 -5.25 13.91
N GLY A 426 31.50 -6.33 13.60
CA GLY A 426 30.83 -7.22 14.56
C GLY A 426 29.49 -6.80 15.19
N ILE A 427 29.22 -5.51 15.43
CA ILE A 427 28.03 -5.10 16.21
C ILE A 427 26.81 -4.78 15.32
N GLY A 428 27.01 -4.33 14.07
CA GLY A 428 25.98 -4.23 13.02
C GLY A 428 24.73 -3.38 13.31
N ASN A 429 24.62 -2.78 14.50
CA ASN A 429 23.42 -2.11 14.97
C ASN A 429 23.48 -0.60 14.70
N LEU A 430 22.64 -0.17 13.75
CA LEU A 430 22.54 1.21 13.28
C LEU A 430 22.11 2.18 14.39
N ILE A 431 21.16 1.77 15.24
CA ILE A 431 20.62 2.60 16.32
C ILE A 431 21.68 2.81 17.40
N LEU A 432 22.39 1.75 17.78
CA LEU A 432 23.45 1.83 18.79
C LEU A 432 24.60 2.74 18.34
N THR A 433 25.00 2.63 17.06
CA THR A 433 26.01 3.51 16.46
C THR A 433 25.54 4.96 16.46
N ALA A 434 24.27 5.21 16.13
CA ALA A 434 23.67 6.54 16.14
C ALA A 434 23.64 7.16 17.55
N ILE A 435 23.35 6.36 18.58
CA ILE A 435 23.37 6.82 19.98
C ILE A 435 24.79 7.17 20.42
N LEU A 436 25.76 6.27 20.22
CA LEU A 436 27.15 6.49 20.64
C LEU A 436 27.78 7.69 19.93
N SER A 437 27.57 7.81 18.61
CA SER A 437 28.03 8.96 17.83
C SER A 437 27.37 10.27 18.28
N SER A 438 26.07 10.26 18.61
CA SER A 438 25.38 11.47 19.07
C SER A 438 25.93 12.01 20.39
N ILE A 439 26.40 11.13 21.29
CA ILE A 439 27.09 11.53 22.51
C ILE A 439 28.38 12.28 22.15
N ALA A 440 29.25 11.67 21.35
CA ALA A 440 30.54 12.25 20.98
C ALA A 440 30.41 13.55 20.17
N VAL A 441 29.47 13.62 19.23
CA VAL A 441 29.18 14.83 18.45
C VAL A 441 28.68 15.94 19.36
N SER A 442 27.84 15.65 20.35
CA SER A 442 27.37 16.65 21.32
C SER A 442 28.53 17.24 22.13
N PHE A 443 29.43 16.40 22.64
CA PHE A 443 30.65 16.86 23.33
C PHE A 443 31.52 17.74 22.43
N PHE A 444 31.77 17.30 21.19
CA PHE A 444 32.65 18.03 20.26
C PHE A 444 32.01 19.35 19.79
N ALA A 445 30.70 19.34 19.52
CA ALA A 445 29.91 20.54 19.21
C ALA A 445 29.99 21.56 20.35
N TYR A 446 29.88 21.09 21.59
CA TYR A 446 29.98 21.93 22.79
C TYR A 446 31.38 22.57 22.91
N ILE A 447 32.46 21.82 22.67
CA ILE A 447 33.84 22.31 22.72
C ILE A 447 34.11 23.40 21.66
N ILE A 448 33.61 23.21 20.44
CA ILE A 448 33.78 24.17 19.33
C ILE A 448 32.92 25.43 19.51
N GLY A 449 32.01 25.41 20.48
CA GLY A 449 31.15 26.53 20.83
C GLY A 449 29.85 26.56 20.02
N CYS A 450 29.40 25.42 19.51
CA CYS A 450 28.02 25.26 19.06
C CYS A 450 27.15 25.08 20.30
N ARG A 451 26.19 25.97 20.52
CA ARG A 451 25.46 26.00 21.80
C ARG A 451 23.97 26.27 21.64
N PHE A 452 23.52 26.68 20.45
CA PHE A 452 22.11 26.92 20.21
C PHE A 452 21.37 25.65 19.77
N LYS A 453 20.09 25.53 20.15
CA LYS A 453 19.21 24.40 19.76
C LYS A 453 19.17 24.19 18.25
N ASN A 454 19.15 25.27 17.47
CA ASN A 454 19.11 25.20 16.01
C ASN A 454 20.43 24.68 15.42
N GLU A 455 21.56 24.98 16.06
CA GLU A 455 22.87 24.44 15.67
C GLU A 455 22.95 22.95 15.97
N MET A 456 22.45 22.50 17.11
CA MET A 456 22.38 21.08 17.46
C MET A 456 21.43 20.30 16.55
N ALA A 457 20.32 20.90 16.11
CA ALA A 457 19.42 20.30 15.12
C ALA A 457 20.10 20.14 13.76
N LEU A 458 20.82 21.16 13.30
CA LEU A 458 21.56 21.06 12.05
C LEU A 458 22.69 20.02 12.14
N ALA A 459 23.41 19.99 13.27
CA ALA A 459 24.47 19.03 13.50
C ALA A 459 23.96 17.58 13.56
N SER A 460 22.83 17.32 14.23
CA SER A 460 22.21 16.00 14.29
C SER A 460 21.68 15.55 12.94
N LEU A 461 21.18 16.46 12.10
CA LEU A 461 20.73 16.14 10.75
C LEU A 461 21.90 15.74 9.84
N ILE A 462 23.00 16.50 9.88
CA ILE A 462 24.21 16.17 9.09
C ILE A 462 24.80 14.83 9.55
N SER A 463 24.86 14.61 10.88
CA SER A 463 25.30 13.34 11.48
C SER A 463 24.47 12.15 11.01
N SER A 464 23.13 12.25 11.07
CA SER A 464 22.25 11.17 10.66
C SER A 464 22.34 10.88 9.16
N SER A 465 22.51 11.91 8.33
CA SER A 465 22.76 11.74 6.89
C SER A 465 24.05 10.96 6.61
N LEU A 466 25.16 11.29 7.28
CA LEU A 466 26.45 10.61 7.07
C LEU A 466 26.38 9.11 7.41
N ILE A 467 25.79 8.77 8.56
CA ILE A 467 25.64 7.37 9.00
C ILE A 467 24.79 6.56 8.00
N VAL A 468 23.70 7.15 7.51
CA VAL A 468 22.79 6.48 6.55
C VAL A 468 23.48 6.27 5.20
N ILE A 469 24.19 7.26 4.67
CA ILE A 469 24.89 7.14 3.37
C ILE A 469 25.86 5.96 3.39
N ILE A 470 26.62 5.79 4.47
CA ILE A 470 27.62 4.72 4.60
C ILE A 470 26.94 3.35 4.79
N PHE A 471 25.91 3.28 5.62
CA PHE A 471 25.13 2.05 5.82
C PHE A 471 24.49 1.55 4.52
N VAL A 472 23.91 2.46 3.74
CA VAL A 472 23.26 2.16 2.46
C VAL A 472 24.31 1.77 1.42
N SER A 473 25.47 2.44 1.39
CA SER A 473 26.58 2.08 0.49
C SER A 473 27.12 0.68 0.78
N ARG A 474 27.18 0.27 2.05
CA ARG A 474 27.51 -1.12 2.43
C ARG A 474 26.47 -2.11 1.91
N MET A 475 25.18 -1.86 2.15
CA MET A 475 24.11 -2.74 1.67
C MET A 475 24.11 -2.88 0.15
N ALA A 476 24.37 -1.78 -0.56
CA ALA A 476 24.50 -1.78 -2.02
C ALA A 476 25.70 -2.62 -2.51
N SER A 477 26.81 -2.66 -1.77
CA SER A 477 28.00 -3.45 -2.16
C SER A 477 27.82 -4.97 -2.06
N PHE A 478 26.84 -5.46 -1.28
CA PHE A 478 26.50 -6.90 -1.18
C PHE A 478 25.46 -7.36 -2.21
N ALA A 479 24.83 -6.43 -2.95
CA ALA A 479 23.84 -6.75 -3.97
C ALA A 479 24.55 -6.98 -5.32
N THR A 480 24.85 -8.23 -5.65
CA THR A 480 25.64 -8.56 -6.85
C THR A 480 24.90 -8.44 -8.18
N ASP A 481 23.58 -8.23 -8.23
CA ASP A 481 22.85 -8.11 -9.51
C ASP A 481 21.69 -7.10 -9.48
N GLY A 482 21.70 -6.11 -10.41
CA GLY A 482 20.54 -5.24 -10.70
C GLY A 482 20.63 -3.77 -10.26
N ILE A 483 21.65 -3.04 -10.69
CA ILE A 483 22.11 -1.78 -10.08
C ILE A 483 21.09 -0.60 -10.05
N PRO A 484 20.23 -0.29 -11.05
CA PRO A 484 19.48 0.98 -11.01
C PRO A 484 18.15 0.98 -10.26
N PHE A 485 17.35 -0.11 -10.30
CA PHE A 485 16.06 -0.18 -9.59
C PHE A 485 16.25 -0.30 -8.08
N ILE A 486 17.32 -1.00 -7.69
CA ILE A 486 17.74 -1.18 -6.31
C ILE A 486 18.11 0.18 -5.67
N ILE A 487 18.81 1.07 -6.39
CA ILE A 487 19.25 2.38 -5.87
C ILE A 487 18.08 3.29 -5.47
N ILE A 488 16.97 3.32 -6.22
CA ILE A 488 15.81 4.18 -5.91
C ILE A 488 15.05 3.66 -4.67
N GLU A 489 14.94 2.34 -4.54
CA GLU A 489 14.31 1.70 -3.38
C GLU A 489 15.16 1.94 -2.12
N TYR A 490 16.49 1.77 -2.21
CA TYR A 490 17.40 2.10 -1.12
C TYR A 490 17.38 3.60 -0.78
N ALA A 491 17.25 4.51 -1.75
CA ALA A 491 17.18 5.95 -1.50
C ALA A 491 15.91 6.38 -0.73
N SER A 492 14.75 5.77 -1.01
CA SER A 492 13.52 6.06 -0.27
C SER A 492 13.56 5.53 1.17
N ILE A 493 14.10 4.33 1.36
CA ILE A 493 14.36 3.75 2.69
C ILE A 493 15.40 4.58 3.46
N SER A 494 16.41 5.13 2.77
CA SER A 494 17.43 6.00 3.37
C SER A 494 16.83 7.25 4.01
N ILE A 495 15.85 7.90 3.37
CA ILE A 495 15.23 9.12 3.88
C ILE A 495 14.44 8.83 5.16
N ILE A 496 13.69 7.73 5.18
CA ILE A 496 12.90 7.30 6.35
C ILE A 496 13.84 6.98 7.52
N ILE A 497 14.90 6.23 7.26
CA ILE A 497 15.90 5.88 8.28
C ILE A 497 16.62 7.14 8.77
N MET A 498 16.97 8.08 7.89
CA MET A 498 17.61 9.35 8.25
C MET A 498 16.73 10.19 9.18
N MET A 499 15.43 10.29 8.89
CA MET A 499 14.48 10.99 9.76
C MET A 499 14.34 10.30 11.12
N LEU A 500 14.25 8.96 11.13
CA LEU A 500 14.16 8.19 12.37
C LEU A 500 15.41 8.37 13.23
N LEU A 501 16.62 8.30 12.64
CA LEU A 501 17.86 8.54 13.36
C LEU A 501 17.97 9.99 13.83
N PHE A 502 17.51 10.97 13.05
CA PHE A 502 17.47 12.37 13.48
C PHE A 502 16.61 12.55 14.75
N PHE A 503 15.41 11.97 14.80
CA PHE A 503 14.54 12.04 15.97
C PHE A 503 15.11 11.36 17.21
N ILE A 504 16.07 10.44 17.05
CA ILE A 504 16.79 9.81 18.15
C ILE A 504 18.01 10.66 18.56
N GLN A 505 18.83 11.08 17.59
CA GLN A 505 20.08 11.80 17.86
C GLN A 505 19.85 13.21 18.41
N PHE A 506 18.86 13.93 17.88
CA PHE A 506 18.62 15.33 18.26
C PHE A 506 18.28 15.51 19.75
N PRO A 507 17.32 14.77 20.33
CA PRO A 507 17.04 14.84 21.77
C PRO A 507 18.23 14.44 22.64
N ILE A 508 19.00 13.42 22.23
CA ILE A 508 20.19 12.97 22.97
C ILE A 508 21.26 14.05 22.98
N MET A 509 21.54 14.65 21.82
CA MET A 509 22.52 15.74 21.71
C MET A 509 22.13 16.95 22.53
N LEU A 510 20.84 17.32 22.55
CA LEU A 510 20.32 18.39 23.41
C LEU A 510 20.47 18.05 24.88
N MET A 511 20.06 16.86 25.30
CA MET A 511 20.15 16.43 26.70
C MET A 511 21.59 16.47 27.22
N ILE A 512 22.55 15.99 26.42
CA ILE A 512 23.97 15.98 26.78
C ILE A 512 24.54 17.40 26.78
N SER A 513 24.19 18.23 25.80
CA SER A 513 24.64 19.63 25.76
C SER A 513 24.09 20.41 26.96
N SER A 514 22.82 20.22 27.32
CA SER A 514 22.22 20.80 28.53
C SER A 514 22.93 20.31 29.79
N PHE A 515 23.28 19.02 29.86
CA PHE A 515 24.03 18.47 30.98
C PHE A 515 25.44 19.05 31.10
N LEU A 516 26.18 19.19 29.99
CA LEU A 516 27.50 19.81 29.97
C LEU A 516 27.45 21.29 30.34
N HIS A 517 26.39 21.99 29.91
CA HIS A 517 26.13 23.36 30.32
C HIS A 517 25.92 23.46 31.83
N TYR A 518 25.08 22.60 32.40
CA TYR A 518 24.86 22.53 33.84
C TYR A 518 26.15 22.26 34.63
N ILE A 519 27.00 21.34 34.18
CA ILE A 519 28.29 21.06 34.82
C ILE A 519 29.24 22.28 34.73
N ARG A 520 29.28 22.97 33.59
CA ARG A 520 30.11 24.19 33.43
C ARG A 520 29.66 25.30 34.39
N GLU A 521 28.36 25.50 34.57
CA GLU A 521 27.81 26.49 35.50
C GLU A 521 28.21 26.18 36.96
N LEU A 522 28.24 24.90 37.34
CA LEU A 522 28.70 24.48 38.66
C LEU A 522 30.20 24.77 38.90
N VAL A 523 31.04 24.63 37.87
CA VAL A 523 32.50 24.79 37.98
C VAL A 523 32.94 26.25 37.88
N ASN A 524 32.33 27.04 37.01
CA ASN A 524 32.61 28.47 36.87
C ASN A 524 31.29 29.26 36.91
N PRO A 525 30.86 29.74 38.09
CA PRO A 525 29.61 30.46 38.26
C PRO A 525 29.53 31.75 37.44
N CYS A 526 30.66 32.35 37.04
CA CYS A 526 30.68 33.53 36.17
C CYS A 526 30.24 33.20 34.73
N ALA A 527 30.28 31.93 34.32
CA ALA A 527 29.82 31.49 33.00
C ALA A 527 28.33 31.75 32.75
N LEU A 528 27.51 31.88 33.82
CA LEU A 528 26.10 32.30 33.74
C LEU A 528 25.91 33.69 33.12
N THR A 529 26.97 34.51 33.10
CA THR A 529 26.90 35.92 32.71
C THR A 529 27.45 36.22 31.31
N GLU A 530 28.16 35.27 30.68
CA GLU A 530 28.87 35.54 29.42
C GLU A 530 28.00 35.41 28.16
N VAL A 531 27.13 34.40 28.06
CA VAL A 531 26.17 34.22 26.94
C VAL A 531 25.01 33.33 27.39
N CYS A 532 23.75 33.72 27.11
CA CYS A 532 22.58 32.83 27.28
C CYS A 532 22.55 31.80 26.15
N ASP A 533 22.90 30.56 26.47
CA ASP A 533 23.03 29.47 25.49
C ASP A 533 22.21 28.24 25.92
N LEU A 534 20.93 28.18 25.48
CA LEU A 534 20.15 27.00 25.03
C LEU A 534 18.66 27.35 24.85
#